data_AF-A0A6G3WI97-F1
#
_entry.id   AF-A0A6G3WI97-F1
#
_cell.length_a   1.000
_cell.length_b   1.000
_cell.length_c   1.000
_cell.angle_alpha   90.00
_cell.angle_beta   90.00
_cell.angle_gamma   90.00
#
_symmetry.space_group_name_H-M   'P 1'
#
loop_
_entity.id
_entity.type
_entity.pdbx_description
1 polymer ?
#
loop_
_entity_poly.entity_id
_entity_poly.type
_entity_poly.pdbx_seq_one_letter_code
_entity_poly.pdbx_strand_id
1 'polypeptide(L)'
;HNGMIDRFPAAVVQCAHAGDVMAAVDFARDNGLDLAVRGGGHSVPGFGTCDDGVVADLSGMRGVRVDPGRRTARVDGGATWGDFDAAT
;
A
#
# COMPACT_ATOMS: atom_id res chain seq x y z
N HIS A 1 -6.62 -11.37 -3.26
CA HIS A 1 -5.75 -11.83 -4.35
C HIS A 1 -6.61 -12.35 -5.51
N ASN A 2 -6.34 -11.90 -6.74
CA ASN A 2 -7.02 -12.36 -7.95
C ASN A 2 -5.95 -12.86 -8.93
N GLY A 3 -5.87 -14.18 -9.12
CA GLY A 3 -4.86 -14.81 -9.99
C GLY A 3 -5.08 -14.59 -11.49
N MET A 4 -6.19 -13.98 -11.89
CA MET A 4 -6.44 -13.59 -13.29
C MET A 4 -5.68 -12.32 -13.70
N ILE A 5 -5.14 -11.57 -12.73
CA ILE A 5 -4.36 -10.36 -12.98
C ILE A 5 -2.87 -10.74 -12.98
N ASP A 6 -2.29 -10.82 -14.17
CA ASP A 6 -0.88 -11.06 -14.39
C ASP A 6 -0.28 -9.81 -15.06
N ARG A 7 0.44 -8.99 -14.28
CA ARG A 7 1.04 -7.73 -14.71
C ARG A 7 2.45 -7.59 -14.15
N PHE A 8 3.32 -6.96 -14.92
CA PHE A 8 4.76 -6.90 -14.64
C PHE A 8 5.19 -5.44 -14.46
N PRO A 9 5.23 -4.93 -13.21
CA PRO A 9 5.71 -3.58 -12.97
C PRO A 9 7.22 -3.49 -13.22
N ALA A 10 7.69 -2.33 -13.66
CA ALA A 10 9.12 -2.05 -13.81
C ALA A 10 9.84 -1.99 -12.45
N ALA A 11 9.13 -1.56 -11.40
CA ALA A 11 9.65 -1.54 -10.03
C ALA A 11 8.55 -1.74 -8.97
N VAL A 12 8.94 -2.33 -7.84
CA VAL A 12 8.12 -2.42 -6.63
C VAL A 12 8.89 -1.81 -5.46
N VAL A 13 8.34 -0.74 -4.87
CA VAL A 13 8.90 -0.05 -3.71
C VAL A 13 8.20 -0.56 -2.46
N GLN A 14 8.89 -1.38 -1.67
CA GLN A 14 8.41 -1.82 -0.36
C GLN A 14 8.58 -0.71 0.66
N CYS A 15 7.51 0.05 0.89
CA CYS A 15 7.53 1.22 1.77
C CYS A 15 7.53 0.78 3.24
N ALA A 16 8.45 1.33 4.03
CA ALA A 16 8.52 1.14 5.48
C ALA A 16 7.91 2.31 6.25
N HIS A 17 7.88 3.51 5.67
CA HIS A 17 7.28 4.71 6.25
C HIS A 17 6.83 5.71 5.19
N ALA A 18 6.16 6.79 5.60
CA ALA A 18 5.67 7.84 4.70
C ALA A 18 6.75 8.43 3.76
N GLY A 19 8.02 8.50 4.21
CA GLY A 19 9.15 8.92 3.37
C GLY A 19 9.31 8.12 2.08
N ASP A 20 9.15 6.79 2.15
CA ASP A 20 9.32 5.91 0.99
C ASP A 20 8.14 6.06 0.03
N VAL A 21 6.94 6.29 0.57
CA VAL A 21 5.74 6.57 -0.23
C VAL A 21 5.92 7.87 -1.01
N MET A 22 6.40 8.93 -0.34
CA MET A 22 6.69 10.20 -1.01
C MET A 22 7.74 10.01 -2.13
N ALA A 23 8.83 9.30 -1.83
CA ALA A 23 9.86 9.01 -2.82
C ALA A 23 9.33 8.20 -4.01
N ALA A 24 8.47 7.21 -3.79
CA ALA A 24 7.85 6.41 -4.85
C ALA A 24 6.92 7.24 -5.74
N VAL A 25 6.13 8.14 -5.14
CA VAL A 25 5.23 9.05 -5.86
C VAL A 25 6.04 10.03 -6.71
N ASP A 26 7.06 10.67 -6.11
CA ASP A 26 7.91 11.63 -6.81
C ASP A 26 8.68 10.94 -7.94
N PHE A 27 9.23 9.75 -7.70
CA PHE A 27 9.91 8.97 -8.74
C PHE A 27 8.98 8.62 -9.91
N ALA A 28 7.75 8.14 -9.64
CA ALA A 28 6.80 7.82 -10.69
C ALA A 28 6.42 9.06 -11.51
N ARG A 29 6.17 10.18 -10.83
CA ARG A 29 5.86 11.48 -11.45
C ARG A 29 7.01 11.97 -12.34
N ASP A 30 8.23 12.00 -11.81
CA ASP A 30 9.40 12.56 -12.50
C ASP A 30 9.79 11.74 -13.72
N ASN A 31 9.43 10.45 -13.75
CA ASN A 31 9.69 9.55 -14.87
C ASN A 31 8.45 9.30 -15.75
N GLY A 32 7.30 9.93 -15.46
CA GLY A 32 6.07 9.75 -16.23
C GLY A 32 5.52 8.31 -16.22
N LEU A 33 5.74 7.59 -15.12
CA LEU A 33 5.31 6.20 -14.94
C LEU A 33 3.94 6.12 -14.27
N ASP A 34 3.14 5.12 -14.66
CA ASP A 34 1.94 4.76 -13.92
C ASP A 34 2.31 4.32 -12.50
N LEU A 35 1.49 4.73 -11.52
CA LEU A 35 1.67 4.37 -10.12
C LEU A 35 0.48 3.54 -9.62
N ALA A 36 0.75 2.31 -9.19
CA ALA A 36 -0.20 1.49 -8.47
C ALA A 36 0.11 1.50 -6.96
N VAL A 37 -0.92 1.55 -6.12
CA VAL A 37 -0.78 1.48 -4.66
C VAL A 37 -1.31 0.15 -4.15
N ARG A 38 -0.50 -0.57 -3.38
CA ARG A 38 -0.82 -1.88 -2.83
C ARG A 38 -0.82 -1.87 -1.31
N GLY A 39 -2.00 -2.04 -0.72
CA GLY A 39 -2.18 -2.40 0.70
C GLY A 39 -2.32 -3.93 0.85
N GLY A 40 -3.47 -4.39 1.32
CA GLY A 40 -3.74 -5.83 1.55
C GLY A 40 -3.89 -6.73 0.32
N GLY A 41 -3.77 -6.22 -0.92
CA GLY A 41 -3.78 -7.07 -2.13
C GLY A 41 -5.13 -7.72 -2.50
N HIS A 42 -6.25 -7.14 -2.05
CA HIS A 42 -7.61 -7.66 -2.29
C HIS A 42 -8.40 -6.95 -3.40
N SER A 43 -7.76 -6.08 -4.18
CA SER A 43 -8.41 -5.43 -5.32
C SER A 43 -8.74 -6.45 -6.41
N VAL A 44 -10.01 -6.85 -6.54
CA VAL A 44 -10.50 -7.76 -7.59
C VAL A 44 -10.17 -7.23 -9.00
N PRO A 45 -10.33 -5.93 -9.31
CA PRO A 45 -9.96 -5.38 -10.62
C PRO A 45 -8.44 -5.25 -10.86
N GLY A 46 -7.59 -5.60 -9.89
CA GLY A 46 -6.13 -5.55 -10.07
C GLY A 46 -5.46 -4.19 -9.88
N PHE A 47 -6.10 -3.19 -9.26
CA PHE A 47 -5.51 -1.86 -9.06
C PHE A 47 -4.25 -1.80 -8.18
N GLY A 48 -3.94 -2.88 -7.46
CA GLY A 48 -2.70 -3.00 -6.67
C GLY A 48 -1.46 -3.38 -7.50
N THR A 49 -1.55 -3.35 -8.83
CA THR A 49 -0.43 -3.63 -9.75
C THR A 49 -0.64 -2.95 -11.11
N CYS A 50 0.44 -2.76 -11.85
CA CYS A 50 0.46 -2.15 -13.19
C CYS A 50 1.55 -2.84 -14.05
N ASP A 51 1.47 -2.66 -15.37
CA ASP A 51 2.53 -3.03 -16.30
C ASP A 51 3.48 -1.85 -16.49
N ASP A 52 4.79 -2.10 -16.55
CA ASP A 52 5.86 -1.13 -16.85
C ASP A 52 5.95 0.10 -15.93
N GLY A 53 5.06 0.22 -14.94
CA GLY A 53 5.02 1.29 -13.95
C GLY A 53 5.65 0.92 -12.61
N VAL A 54 5.28 1.68 -11.58
CA VAL A 54 5.78 1.53 -10.21
C VAL A 54 4.65 1.07 -9.29
N VAL A 55 4.94 0.09 -8.43
CA VAL A 55 4.05 -0.28 -7.33
C VAL A 55 4.60 0.28 -6.03
N ALA A 56 3.84 1.14 -5.36
CA ALA A 56 4.06 1.48 -3.96
C ALA A 56 3.41 0.40 -3.08
N ASP A 57 4.22 -0.51 -2.55
CA ASP A 57 3.78 -1.60 -1.68
C ASP A 57 3.86 -1.17 -0.22
N LEU A 58 2.68 -0.96 0.38
CA LEU A 58 2.52 -0.53 1.76
C LEU A 58 2.43 -1.71 2.73
N SER A 59 2.47 -2.96 2.27
CA SER A 59 2.18 -4.14 3.10
C SER A 59 3.09 -4.34 4.33
N GLY A 60 4.22 -3.61 4.41
CA GLY A 60 5.07 -3.52 5.60
C GLY A 60 4.61 -2.48 6.64
N MET A 61 3.79 -1.50 6.26
CA MET A 61 3.29 -0.43 7.12
C MET A 61 2.00 -0.87 7.83
N ARG A 62 2.11 -1.62 8.93
CA ARG A 62 1.00 -2.28 9.63
C ARG A 62 0.66 -1.69 11.00
N GLY A 63 1.16 -0.51 11.34
CA GLY A 63 0.95 0.10 12.65
C GLY A 63 -0.53 0.43 12.91
N VAL A 64 -1.01 0.06 14.10
CA VAL A 64 -2.34 0.44 14.63
C VAL A 64 -2.17 1.05 16.01
N ARG A 65 -2.71 2.24 16.24
CA ARG A 65 -2.73 2.91 17.55
C ARG A 65 -4.15 3.34 17.90
N VAL A 66 -4.69 2.78 18.98
CA VAL A 66 -6.05 3.07 19.45
C VAL A 66 -6.01 4.07 20.61
N ASP A 67 -6.87 5.08 20.54
CA ASP A 67 -7.20 5.99 21.64
C ASP A 67 -8.58 5.61 22.18
N PRO A 68 -8.66 4.91 23.33
CA PRO A 68 -9.94 4.46 23.89
C PRO A 68 -10.77 5.60 24.47
N GLY A 69 -10.12 6.67 24.96
CA GLY A 69 -10.82 7.84 25.52
C GLY A 69 -11.55 8.63 24.44
N ARG A 70 -10.92 8.77 23.26
CA ARG A 70 -11.51 9.44 22.10
C ARG A 70 -12.30 8.50 21.19
N ARG A 71 -12.20 7.19 21.38
CA ARG A 71 -12.80 6.14 20.53
C ARG A 71 -12.36 6.27 19.07
N THR A 72 -11.07 6.50 18.84
CA THR A 72 -10.48 6.66 17.50
C THR A 72 -9.24 5.80 17.35
N ALA A 73 -8.94 5.36 16.13
CA ALA A 73 -7.68 4.68 15.82
C ALA A 73 -6.89 5.46 14.74
N ARG A 74 -5.57 5.42 14.84
CA ARG A 74 -4.65 5.82 13.76
C ARG A 74 -4.01 4.56 13.20
N VAL A 75 -4.14 4.35 11.91
CA VAL A 75 -3.82 3.10 11.22
C VAL A 75 -2.95 3.41 10.00
N ASP A 76 -1.87 2.67 9.83
CA ASP A 76 -1.00 2.77 8.67
C ASP A 76 -1.69 2.20 7.41
N GLY A 77 -1.33 2.72 6.24
CA GLY A 77 -2.02 2.39 4.97
C GLY A 77 -1.89 0.94 4.50
N GLY A 78 -0.98 0.16 5.08
CA GLY A 78 -0.80 -1.26 4.79
C GLY A 78 -1.48 -2.22 5.75
N ALA A 79 -2.03 -1.71 6.86
CA ALA A 79 -2.66 -2.55 7.87
C ALA A 79 -3.86 -3.30 7.28
N THR A 80 -4.01 -4.56 7.68
CA THR A 80 -5.15 -5.40 7.33
C THR A 80 -6.21 -5.36 8.43
N TRP A 81 -7.40 -5.89 8.14
CA TRP A 81 -8.43 -6.06 9.16
C TRP A 81 -7.94 -6.90 10.34
N GLY A 82 -7.12 -7.94 10.09
CA GLY A 82 -6.53 -8.73 11.17
C GLY A 82 -5.62 -7.92 12.10
N ASP A 83 -4.85 -6.96 11.55
CA ASP A 83 -4.02 -6.06 12.36
C ASP A 83 -4.88 -5.10 13.19
N PHE A 84 -5.97 -4.60 12.60
CA PHE A 84 -6.91 -3.69 13.25
C PHE A 84 -7.68 -4.38 14.38
N ASP A 85 -8.30 -5.53 14.09
CA ASP A 85 -9.10 -6.31 15.02
C ASP A 85 -8.27 -6.79 16.22
N ALA A 86 -6.98 -7.08 16.02
CA ALA A 86 -6.09 -7.46 17.11
C ALA A 86 -5.78 -6.31 18.08
N ALA A 87 -5.94 -5.05 17.65
CA ALA A 87 -5.60 -3.86 18.42
C ALA A 87 -6.80 -3.20 19.13
N THR A 88 -8.03 -3.65 18.86
CA THR A 88 -9.30 -3.09 19.38
C THR A 88 -10.08 -4.10 20.19
#